data_AF-A0A087GVS5-F1
#
_entry.id   AF-A0A087GVS5-F1
#
_cell.length_a   1.000
_cell.length_b   1.000
_cell.length_c   1.000
_cell.angle_alpha   90.00
_cell.angle_beta   90.00
_cell.angle_gamma   90.00
#
_symmetry.space_group_name_H-M   'P 1'
#
loop_
_entity.id
_entity.type
_entity.pdbx_description
1 polymer ?
#
loop_
_entity_poly.entity_id
_entity_poly.type
_entity_poly.pdbx_seq_one_letter_code
_entity_poly.pdbx_strand_id
1 'polypeptide(L)'
;MWRTAFLSLRDEISTTPPPPVPRLLQDLLFSHSDSILSAVSLLPPHELSSDCLFLLDLVSKADAPLWIPVSRLTCQLIHDVCARVLLQLNSSSWPLLLHSFACVLEFLLRPSPAYFEPVIQCLDTLRRLAARNPDNIPLVKFLLRVIPLLHHHLLSSYAFSNHQDPTEKKLPTLWDAMALAFDMLGGAFSVSESLFPTDVCQSTLEVLRKVMDVLASKGQLVEDPFMWRFYSCLLDSVHLVLTNIKSPVSDHVSSFIAALRLFFCFGLTGPPHFSHSDVFHKDKQSNAKLSTLISGVSKNAKNTPYRPPHLRKRDDLNTKLPASCDWRHLSAQDSASSDIISSDSDFSDSEGSIRDSYCAQSSKVRIAAIVCIQDLCHADSKSFTTQWMALLPTSDVLKPRKFEATLMTCLLFDPQLKVRIASASALATMMDGPSSIFLQVAEYKESTKYGSFMPLSNSLGLILMQLHTGILHLIHSDNHGRLLIQLFKILLLLISSTP
;
A
#
# COMPACT_ATOMS: atom_id res chain seq x y z
N MET A 1 -16.82 39.59 11.08
CA MET A 1 -17.36 38.93 9.87
C MET A 1 -17.78 37.49 10.14
N TRP A 2 -16.89 36.59 10.59
CA TRP A 2 -17.25 35.20 10.95
C TRP A 2 -18.47 35.10 11.87
N ARG A 3 -18.41 35.70 13.07
CA ARG A 3 -19.53 35.69 14.04
C ARG A 3 -20.83 36.22 13.43
N THR A 4 -20.76 37.30 12.66
CA THR A 4 -21.92 37.90 12.00
C THR A 4 -22.55 36.91 11.01
N ALA A 5 -21.74 36.30 10.14
CA ALA A 5 -22.24 35.35 9.15
C ALA A 5 -22.88 34.10 9.79
N PHE A 6 -22.27 33.55 10.84
CA PHE A 6 -22.79 32.38 11.54
C PHE A 6 -24.00 32.68 12.45
N LEU A 7 -24.11 33.90 12.98
CA LEU A 7 -25.33 34.33 13.70
C LEU A 7 -26.47 34.55 12.71
N SER A 8 -26.25 35.29 11.62
CA SER A 8 -27.24 35.50 10.56
C SER A 8 -27.73 34.18 9.97
N LEU A 9 -26.83 33.21 9.74
CA LEU A 9 -27.19 31.89 9.24
C LEU A 9 -28.14 31.15 10.21
N ARG A 10 -27.87 31.20 11.52
CA ARG A 10 -28.73 30.56 12.54
C ARG A 10 -30.11 31.23 12.64
N ASP A 11 -30.13 32.55 12.56
CA ASP A 11 -31.35 33.34 12.62
C ASP A 11 -32.22 33.07 11.38
N GLU A 12 -31.64 33.11 10.18
CA GLU A 12 -32.37 32.90 8.93
C GLU A 12 -32.90 31.48 8.76
N ILE A 13 -32.16 30.46 9.21
CA ILE A 13 -32.65 29.06 9.21
C ILE A 13 -33.87 28.89 10.13
N SER A 14 -33.97 29.72 11.18
CA SER A 14 -35.08 29.69 12.14
C SER A 14 -36.32 30.47 11.67
N THR A 15 -36.24 31.18 10.54
CA THR A 15 -37.38 31.93 9.98
C THR A 15 -38.42 31.00 9.34
N THR A 16 -39.68 31.44 9.32
CA THR A 16 -40.79 30.68 8.74
C THR A 16 -41.46 31.48 7.61
N PRO A 17 -41.50 30.98 6.35
CA PRO A 17 -40.90 29.74 5.87
C PRO A 17 -39.36 29.84 5.76
N PRO A 18 -38.62 28.74 5.99
CA PRO A 18 -37.16 28.77 5.93
C PRO A 18 -36.69 28.98 4.49
N PRO A 19 -35.70 29.87 4.26
CA PRO A 19 -35.09 30.03 2.95
C PRO A 19 -34.33 28.74 2.54
N PRO A 20 -34.06 28.55 1.24
CA PRO A 20 -33.30 27.40 0.76
C PRO A 20 -31.86 27.46 1.31
N VAL A 21 -31.56 26.59 2.29
CA VAL A 21 -30.28 26.53 3.00
C VAL A 21 -29.05 26.55 2.08
N PRO A 22 -29.03 25.83 0.93
CA PRO A 22 -27.89 25.92 0.01
C PRO A 22 -27.58 27.33 -0.49
N ARG A 23 -28.61 28.17 -0.73
CA ARG A 23 -28.42 29.56 -1.15
C ARG A 23 -27.92 30.42 0.00
N LEU A 24 -28.45 30.24 1.20
CA LEU A 24 -27.99 30.95 2.40
C LEU A 24 -26.51 30.72 2.67
N LEU A 25 -26.07 29.46 2.59
CA LEU A 25 -24.67 29.10 2.77
C LEU A 25 -23.77 29.73 1.69
N GLN A 26 -24.26 29.78 0.45
CA GLN A 26 -23.55 30.44 -0.65
C GLN A 26 -23.40 31.95 -0.41
N ASP A 27 -24.49 32.63 -0.01
CA ASP A 27 -24.54 34.08 0.11
C ASP A 27 -23.83 34.61 1.37
N LEU A 28 -23.94 33.88 2.49
CA LEU A 28 -23.40 34.31 3.78
C LEU A 28 -21.97 33.83 4.05
N LEU A 29 -21.60 32.64 3.55
CA LEU A 29 -20.30 32.02 3.84
C LEU A 29 -19.41 31.93 2.61
N PHE A 30 -19.84 31.24 1.56
CA PHE A 30 -18.91 30.87 0.49
C PHE A 30 -18.56 32.00 -0.47
N SER A 31 -19.45 32.98 -0.68
CA SER A 31 -19.18 34.24 -1.40
C SER A 31 -18.10 35.09 -0.72
N HIS A 32 -17.87 34.89 0.58
CA HIS A 32 -17.01 35.70 1.44
C HIS A 32 -15.91 34.85 2.13
N SER A 33 -15.57 33.69 1.54
CA SER A 33 -14.65 32.72 2.15
C SER A 33 -13.30 33.32 2.55
N ASP A 34 -12.67 34.11 1.69
CA ASP A 34 -11.34 34.66 1.95
C ASP A 34 -11.35 35.62 3.15
N SER A 35 -12.36 36.48 3.20
CA SER A 35 -12.54 37.43 4.30
C SER A 35 -12.92 36.73 5.61
N ILE A 36 -13.69 35.65 5.56
CA ILE A 36 -14.02 34.81 6.72
C ILE A 36 -12.77 34.08 7.23
N LEU A 37 -11.99 33.50 6.32
CA LEU A 37 -10.76 32.76 6.64
C LEU A 37 -9.67 33.66 7.23
N SER A 38 -9.59 34.93 6.82
CA SER A 38 -8.65 35.90 7.40
C SER A 38 -8.90 36.16 8.90
N ALA A 39 -10.13 35.96 9.37
CA ALA A 39 -10.51 36.19 10.77
C ALA A 39 -10.32 34.96 11.68
N VAL A 40 -10.07 33.77 11.11
CA VAL A 40 -10.06 32.49 11.83
C VAL A 40 -9.02 32.46 12.95
N SER A 41 -7.82 32.99 12.73
CA SER A 41 -6.75 33.03 13.73
C SER A 41 -7.02 33.94 14.94
N LEU A 42 -8.02 34.82 14.83
CA LEU A 42 -8.41 35.76 15.88
C LEU A 42 -9.57 35.25 16.74
N LEU A 43 -10.15 34.10 16.40
CA LEU A 43 -11.33 33.56 17.06
C LEU A 43 -10.98 32.47 18.08
N PRO A 44 -11.76 32.34 19.17
CA PRO A 44 -11.58 31.25 20.11
C PRO A 44 -11.80 29.87 19.46
N PRO A 45 -10.93 28.87 19.69
CA PRO A 45 -11.05 27.54 19.08
C PRO A 45 -12.37 26.82 19.34
N HIS A 46 -12.98 27.03 20.52
CA HIS A 46 -14.26 26.40 20.87
C HIS A 46 -15.44 26.98 20.06
N GLU A 47 -15.42 28.28 19.73
CA GLU A 47 -16.41 28.90 18.85
C GLU A 47 -16.31 28.30 17.45
N LEU A 48 -15.09 28.22 16.92
CA LEU A 48 -14.80 27.61 15.62
C LEU A 48 -15.24 26.14 15.57
N SER A 49 -14.95 25.35 16.60
CA SER A 49 -15.40 23.96 16.70
C SER A 49 -16.93 23.86 16.62
N SER A 50 -17.65 24.68 17.38
CA SER A 50 -19.12 24.67 17.40
C SER A 50 -19.71 25.09 16.05
N ASP A 51 -19.13 26.08 15.40
CA ASP A 51 -19.58 26.59 14.10
C ASP A 51 -19.30 25.57 12.98
N CYS A 52 -18.13 24.93 12.97
CA CYS A 52 -17.79 23.87 12.02
C CYS A 52 -18.68 22.63 12.18
N LEU A 53 -18.96 22.21 13.42
CA LEU A 53 -19.89 21.11 13.70
C LEU A 53 -21.30 21.42 13.25
N PHE A 54 -21.78 22.64 13.50
CA PHE A 54 -23.09 23.09 13.03
C PHE A 54 -23.18 23.06 11.50
N LEU A 55 -22.15 23.56 10.81
CA LEU A 55 -22.09 23.54 9.35
C LEU A 55 -22.09 22.11 8.79
N LEU A 56 -21.31 21.20 9.40
CA LEU A 56 -21.30 19.79 9.01
C LEU A 56 -22.64 19.10 9.26
N ASP A 57 -23.29 19.36 10.39
CA ASP A 57 -24.60 18.79 10.69
C ASP A 57 -25.66 19.23 9.66
N LEU A 58 -25.67 20.51 9.27
CA LEU A 58 -26.57 21.02 8.23
C LEU A 58 -26.38 20.28 6.90
N VAL A 59 -25.12 20.14 6.47
CA VAL A 59 -24.79 19.53 5.17
C VAL A 59 -24.91 18.00 5.20
N SER A 60 -24.76 17.37 6.38
CA SER A 60 -24.93 15.92 6.52
C SER A 60 -26.36 15.44 6.25
N LYS A 61 -27.33 16.36 6.31
CA LYS A 61 -28.76 16.12 6.01
C LYS A 61 -29.11 16.35 4.54
N ALA A 62 -28.11 16.57 3.68
CA ALA A 62 -28.29 16.77 2.25
C ALA A 62 -28.96 15.57 1.56
N ASP A 63 -29.99 15.84 0.76
CA ASP A 63 -30.81 14.84 0.06
C ASP A 63 -30.88 15.07 -1.46
N ALA A 64 -30.65 16.31 -1.92
CA ALA A 64 -30.81 16.73 -3.31
C ALA A 64 -29.48 17.13 -3.98
N PRO A 65 -29.31 16.97 -5.32
CA PRO A 65 -28.08 17.32 -6.05
C PRO A 65 -27.63 18.79 -5.89
N LEU A 66 -28.54 19.71 -5.55
CA LEU A 66 -28.24 21.11 -5.26
C LEU A 66 -27.28 21.29 -4.07
N TRP A 67 -27.19 20.30 -3.18
CA TRP A 67 -26.27 20.30 -2.05
C TRP A 67 -24.83 19.96 -2.44
N ILE A 68 -24.57 19.36 -3.60
CA ILE A 68 -23.22 18.92 -3.98
C ILE A 68 -22.19 20.07 -3.92
N PRO A 69 -22.42 21.25 -4.53
CA PRO A 69 -21.45 22.35 -4.45
C PRO A 69 -21.23 22.84 -3.01
N VAL A 70 -22.32 22.94 -2.23
CA VAL A 70 -22.31 23.39 -0.83
C VAL A 70 -21.55 22.41 0.06
N SER A 71 -21.75 21.10 -0.13
CA SER A 71 -21.01 20.07 0.59
C SER A 71 -19.52 20.14 0.31
N ARG A 72 -19.13 20.36 -0.95
CA ARG A 72 -17.72 20.52 -1.34
C ARG A 72 -17.08 21.74 -0.69
N LEU A 73 -17.74 22.89 -0.78
CA LEU A 73 -17.26 24.14 -0.18
C LEU A 73 -17.20 24.06 1.34
N THR A 74 -18.10 23.31 1.96
CA THR A 74 -18.08 23.01 3.40
C THR A 74 -16.85 22.20 3.80
N CYS A 75 -16.57 21.11 3.09
CA CYS A 75 -15.36 20.31 3.31
C CYS A 75 -14.09 21.16 3.17
N GLN A 76 -14.03 21.98 2.12
CA GLN A 76 -12.91 22.88 1.87
C GLN A 76 -12.76 23.94 2.97
N LEU A 77 -13.84 24.62 3.35
CA LEU A 77 -13.80 25.65 4.40
C LEU A 77 -13.29 25.06 5.72
N ILE A 78 -13.77 23.87 6.11
CA ILE A 78 -13.36 23.23 7.36
C ILE A 78 -11.91 22.76 7.27
N HIS A 79 -11.48 22.24 6.12
CA HIS A 79 -10.07 21.94 5.89
C HIS A 79 -9.18 23.17 6.05
N ASP A 80 -9.57 24.29 5.44
CA ASP A 80 -8.86 25.56 5.49
C ASP A 80 -8.85 26.20 6.89
N VAL A 81 -9.89 25.98 7.69
CA VAL A 81 -9.94 26.36 9.11
C VAL A 81 -8.97 25.51 9.92
N CYS A 82 -9.06 24.18 9.79
CA CYS A 82 -8.17 23.22 10.48
C CYS A 82 -6.70 23.35 10.06
N ALA A 83 -6.42 23.88 8.87
CA ALA A 83 -5.07 24.18 8.42
C ALA A 83 -4.46 25.39 9.16
N ARG A 84 -5.28 26.32 9.66
CA ARG A 84 -4.84 27.54 10.33
C ARG A 84 -4.94 27.47 11.85
N VAL A 85 -5.95 26.79 12.37
CA VAL A 85 -6.25 26.71 13.80
C VAL A 85 -6.59 25.28 14.19
N LEU A 86 -6.12 24.87 15.36
CA LEU A 86 -6.43 23.57 15.93
C LEU A 86 -7.81 23.63 16.62
N LEU A 87 -8.78 22.89 16.10
CA LEU A 87 -10.11 22.80 16.69
C LEU A 87 -10.06 22.08 18.05
N GLN A 88 -10.76 22.63 19.03
CA GLN A 88 -10.93 22.00 20.34
C GLN A 88 -12.13 21.05 20.28
N LEU A 89 -11.85 19.75 20.21
CA LEU A 89 -12.89 18.71 20.21
C LEU A 89 -12.88 17.99 21.56
N ASN A 90 -14.07 17.83 22.13
CA ASN A 90 -14.30 16.99 23.31
C ASN A 90 -14.76 15.58 22.87
N SER A 91 -14.83 14.65 23.84
CA SER A 91 -15.19 13.25 23.60
C SER A 91 -16.57 13.06 22.97
N SER A 92 -17.52 13.99 23.15
CA SER A 92 -18.85 13.92 22.54
C SER A 92 -18.88 14.51 21.12
N SER A 93 -18.06 15.53 20.84
CA SER A 93 -18.00 16.18 19.52
C SER A 93 -17.25 15.37 18.47
N TRP A 94 -16.26 14.57 18.87
CA TRP A 94 -15.44 13.78 17.94
C TRP A 94 -16.25 12.73 17.16
N PRO A 95 -17.06 11.87 17.82
CA PRO A 95 -17.92 10.92 17.10
C PRO A 95 -18.96 11.62 16.20
N LEU A 96 -19.49 12.77 16.63
CA LEU A 96 -20.46 13.54 15.84
C LEU A 96 -19.81 14.09 14.56
N LEU A 97 -18.61 14.68 14.69
CA LEU A 97 -17.84 15.18 13.56
C LEU A 97 -17.56 14.08 12.53
N LEU A 98 -17.09 12.93 12.99
CA LEU A 98 -16.84 11.76 12.15
C LEU A 98 -18.12 11.26 11.46
N HIS A 99 -19.23 11.20 12.21
CA HIS A 99 -20.51 10.78 11.65
C HIS A 99 -21.00 11.74 10.55
N SER A 100 -20.95 13.06 10.81
CA SER A 100 -21.35 14.07 9.82
C SER A 100 -20.46 14.00 8.57
N PHE A 101 -19.13 13.86 8.73
CA PHE A 101 -18.24 13.66 7.59
C PHE A 101 -18.57 12.38 6.82
N ALA A 102 -18.88 11.26 7.48
CA ALA A 102 -19.29 10.03 6.80
C ALA A 102 -20.52 10.26 5.91
N CYS A 103 -21.56 10.89 6.45
CA CYS A 103 -22.78 11.20 5.71
C CYS A 103 -22.51 12.11 4.50
N VAL A 104 -21.68 13.15 4.68
CA VAL A 104 -21.30 14.05 3.59
C VAL A 104 -20.51 13.32 2.50
N LEU A 105 -19.56 12.46 2.87
CA LEU A 105 -18.77 11.68 1.92
C LEU A 105 -19.62 10.63 1.18
N GLU A 106 -20.50 9.92 1.89
CA GLU A 106 -21.48 8.99 1.29
C GLU A 106 -22.36 9.70 0.26
N PHE A 107 -22.82 10.91 0.57
CA PHE A 107 -23.60 11.75 -0.35
C PHE A 107 -22.77 12.19 -1.57
N LEU A 108 -21.55 12.68 -1.37
CA LEU A 108 -20.68 13.17 -2.44
C LEU A 108 -20.19 12.06 -3.39
N LEU A 109 -20.01 10.85 -2.88
CA LEU A 109 -19.54 9.70 -3.65
C LEU A 109 -20.67 9.03 -4.46
N ARG A 110 -21.93 9.12 -4.03
CA ARG A 110 -23.09 8.48 -4.70
C ARG A 110 -23.29 8.86 -6.20
N PRO A 111 -23.21 10.14 -6.63
CA PRO A 111 -23.64 10.53 -7.98
C PRO A 111 -22.59 10.36 -9.09
N SER A 112 -21.27 10.46 -8.82
CA SER A 112 -20.22 10.38 -9.85
C SER A 112 -18.80 10.41 -9.25
N PRO A 113 -17.77 9.78 -9.88
CA PRO A 113 -16.35 9.86 -9.48
C PRO A 113 -15.70 11.26 -9.68
N ALA A 114 -16.48 12.34 -9.76
CA ALA A 114 -15.98 13.68 -10.08
C ALA A 114 -15.47 14.47 -8.87
N TYR A 115 -15.61 13.97 -7.65
CA TYR A 115 -15.44 14.76 -6.41
C TYR A 115 -14.50 14.12 -5.38
N PHE A 116 -13.32 13.62 -5.80
CA PHE A 116 -12.33 13.03 -4.87
C PHE A 116 -11.54 14.07 -4.06
N GLU A 117 -11.38 15.29 -4.58
CA GLU A 117 -10.69 16.37 -3.88
C GLU A 117 -11.29 16.67 -2.47
N PRO A 118 -12.62 16.86 -2.32
CA PRO A 118 -13.25 16.93 -0.98
C PRO A 118 -12.97 15.73 -0.09
N VAL A 119 -12.84 14.53 -0.65
CA VAL A 119 -12.57 13.32 0.14
C VAL A 119 -11.17 13.36 0.74
N ILE A 120 -10.17 13.71 -0.06
CA ILE A 120 -8.79 13.88 0.41
C ILE A 120 -8.75 14.99 1.47
N GLN A 121 -9.40 16.12 1.23
CA GLN A 121 -9.48 17.22 2.20
C GLN A 121 -10.11 16.78 3.53
N CYS A 122 -11.21 16.03 3.49
CA CYS A 122 -11.84 15.45 4.67
C CYS A 122 -10.89 14.50 5.42
N LEU A 123 -10.29 13.54 4.71
CA LEU A 123 -9.37 12.58 5.32
C LEU A 123 -8.14 13.27 5.92
N ASP A 124 -7.57 14.26 5.23
CA ASP A 124 -6.41 15.00 5.74
C ASP A 124 -6.77 15.84 6.98
N THR A 125 -7.95 16.45 6.97
CA THR A 125 -8.50 17.17 8.14
C THR A 125 -8.66 16.23 9.32
N LEU A 126 -9.29 15.06 9.10
CA LEU A 126 -9.50 14.07 10.14
C LEU A 126 -8.20 13.47 10.65
N ARG A 127 -7.20 13.25 9.80
CA ARG A 127 -5.87 12.76 10.19
C ARG A 127 -5.19 13.74 11.16
N ARG A 128 -5.24 15.05 10.86
CA ARG A 128 -4.67 16.09 11.75
C ARG A 128 -5.38 16.13 13.10
N LEU A 129 -6.70 15.97 13.11
CA LEU A 129 -7.50 15.96 14.34
C LEU A 129 -7.32 14.67 15.14
N ALA A 130 -7.21 13.52 14.47
CA ALA A 130 -7.06 12.20 15.09
C ALA A 130 -5.77 12.10 15.93
N ALA A 131 -4.66 12.70 15.47
CA ALA A 131 -3.38 12.71 16.20
C ALA A 131 -3.45 13.28 17.63
N ARG A 132 -4.55 13.97 17.98
CA ARG A 132 -4.77 14.60 19.30
C ARG A 132 -5.93 13.98 20.07
N ASN A 133 -6.70 13.07 19.47
CA ASN A 133 -7.84 12.42 20.10
C ASN A 133 -7.47 10.97 20.46
N PRO A 134 -7.54 10.57 21.74
CA PRO A 134 -7.11 9.24 22.15
C PRO A 134 -8.11 8.13 21.77
N ASP A 135 -9.35 8.48 21.42
CA ASP A 135 -10.37 7.49 21.05
C ASP A 135 -10.36 7.19 19.55
N ASN A 136 -9.75 6.05 19.22
CA ASN A 136 -9.60 5.56 17.85
C ASN A 136 -10.80 4.71 17.38
N ILE A 137 -11.68 4.26 18.28
CA ILE A 137 -12.84 3.42 17.90
C ILE A 137 -13.78 4.13 16.92
N PRO A 138 -14.25 5.38 17.17
CA PRO A 138 -15.13 6.06 16.22
C PRO A 138 -14.41 6.36 14.90
N LEU A 139 -13.10 6.61 14.93
CA LEU A 139 -12.29 6.82 13.72
C LEU A 139 -12.25 5.56 12.86
N VAL A 140 -11.99 4.40 13.46
CA VAL A 140 -12.02 3.12 12.75
C VAL A 140 -13.42 2.87 12.18
N LYS A 141 -14.49 3.08 12.95
CA LYS A 141 -15.87 2.94 12.45
C LYS A 141 -16.16 3.85 11.26
N PHE A 142 -15.63 5.08 11.25
CA PHE A 142 -15.71 5.99 10.12
C PHE A 142 -14.95 5.43 8.90
N LEU A 143 -13.71 5.00 9.06
CA LEU A 143 -12.89 4.44 7.98
C LEU A 143 -13.51 3.17 7.37
N LEU A 144 -14.11 2.31 8.19
CA LEU A 144 -14.82 1.11 7.74
C LEU A 144 -16.07 1.41 6.90
N ARG A 145 -16.65 2.62 7.00
CA ARG A 145 -17.73 3.07 6.09
C ARG A 145 -17.16 3.64 4.80
N VAL A 146 -16.08 4.40 4.86
CA VAL A 146 -15.51 5.12 3.71
C VAL A 146 -14.71 4.22 2.77
N ILE A 147 -13.88 3.32 3.30
CA ILE A 147 -13.01 2.45 2.50
C ILE A 147 -13.82 1.60 1.49
N PRO A 148 -14.92 0.93 1.86
CA PRO A 148 -15.73 0.18 0.89
C PRO A 148 -16.30 1.05 -0.24
N LEU A 149 -16.70 2.30 0.05
CA LEU A 149 -17.22 3.23 -0.96
C LEU A 149 -16.13 3.60 -1.96
N LEU A 150 -14.96 3.98 -1.46
CA LEU A 150 -13.79 4.31 -2.29
C LEU A 150 -13.36 3.10 -3.13
N HIS A 151 -13.33 1.91 -2.52
CA HIS A 151 -13.01 0.67 -3.22
C HIS A 151 -14.01 0.37 -4.34
N HIS A 152 -15.32 0.55 -4.13
CA HIS A 152 -16.32 0.36 -5.18
C HIS A 152 -16.08 1.30 -6.38
N HIS A 153 -15.79 2.58 -6.15
CA HIS A 153 -15.46 3.53 -7.22
C HIS A 153 -14.18 3.18 -7.96
N LEU A 154 -13.20 2.62 -7.24
CA LEU A 154 -11.95 2.15 -7.81
C LEU A 154 -12.21 1.00 -8.79
N LEU A 155 -13.02 0.02 -8.40
CA LEU A 155 -13.41 -1.09 -9.28
C LEU A 155 -14.18 -0.62 -10.51
N SER A 156 -15.12 0.31 -10.32
CA SER A 156 -15.88 0.91 -11.42
C SER A 156 -14.94 1.61 -12.41
N SER A 157 -13.98 2.40 -11.92
CA SER A 157 -13.01 3.11 -12.77
C SER A 157 -12.12 2.16 -13.58
N TYR A 158 -11.75 1.00 -13.01
CA TYR A 158 -11.02 -0.03 -13.75
C TYR A 158 -11.85 -0.73 -14.81
N ALA A 159 -13.13 -0.98 -14.56
CA ALA A 159 -14.00 -1.66 -15.52
C ALA A 159 -14.21 -0.84 -16.80
N PHE A 160 -14.21 0.50 -16.68
CA PHE A 160 -14.38 1.42 -17.82
C PHE A 160 -13.08 1.71 -18.58
N SER A 161 -11.90 1.51 -17.97
CA SER A 161 -10.59 1.81 -18.60
C SER A 161 -10.21 0.86 -19.75
N ASN A 162 -10.96 -0.20 -20.01
CA ASN A 162 -10.74 -1.08 -21.17
C ASN A 162 -11.13 -0.42 -22.50
N HIS A 163 -11.78 0.74 -22.48
CA HIS A 163 -12.00 1.59 -23.65
C HIS A 163 -11.39 2.98 -23.38
N GLN A 164 -10.49 3.37 -24.27
CA GLN A 164 -9.69 4.60 -24.19
C GLN A 164 -10.55 5.85 -23.94
N ASP A 165 -10.27 6.55 -22.84
CA ASP A 165 -10.31 8.02 -22.82
C ASP A 165 -9.42 8.60 -21.70
N PRO A 166 -8.52 9.54 -22.00
CA PRO A 166 -7.54 10.09 -21.07
C PRO A 166 -8.16 11.28 -20.32
N THR A 167 -8.97 11.02 -19.30
CA THR A 167 -9.15 12.00 -18.22
C THR A 167 -8.26 11.61 -17.03
N GLU A 168 -6.96 11.53 -17.31
CA GLU A 168 -5.86 11.03 -16.47
C GLU A 168 -5.65 11.73 -15.11
N LYS A 169 -6.39 12.81 -14.80
CA LYS A 169 -6.21 13.57 -13.56
C LYS A 169 -7.02 13.05 -12.35
N LYS A 170 -8.05 12.22 -12.56
CA LYS A 170 -8.96 11.78 -11.48
C LYS A 170 -8.53 10.48 -10.81
N LEU A 171 -7.92 9.57 -11.57
CA LEU A 171 -7.51 8.27 -11.05
C LEU A 171 -6.41 8.37 -9.97
N PRO A 172 -5.36 9.22 -10.10
CA PRO A 172 -4.35 9.41 -9.06
C PRO A 172 -4.94 9.83 -7.71
N THR A 173 -5.92 10.74 -7.73
CA THR A 173 -6.57 11.26 -6.51
C THR A 173 -7.33 10.20 -5.71
N LEU A 174 -7.88 9.17 -6.38
CA LEU A 174 -8.57 8.08 -5.68
C LEU A 174 -7.59 7.14 -4.97
N TRP A 175 -6.44 6.87 -5.59
CA TRP A 175 -5.37 6.07 -4.96
C TRP A 175 -4.80 6.76 -3.74
N ASP A 176 -4.58 8.08 -3.83
CA ASP A 176 -4.12 8.88 -2.71
C ASP A 176 -5.14 8.89 -1.56
N ALA A 177 -6.44 9.02 -1.87
CA ALA A 177 -7.50 8.93 -0.86
C ALA A 177 -7.54 7.56 -0.16
N MET A 178 -7.42 6.47 -0.92
CA MET A 178 -7.35 5.11 -0.36
C MET A 178 -6.08 4.89 0.46
N ALA A 179 -4.93 5.35 -0.03
CA ALA A 179 -3.66 5.25 0.68
C ALA A 179 -3.72 6.00 2.01
N LEU A 180 -4.28 7.21 2.01
CA LEU A 180 -4.49 8.01 3.22
C LEU A 180 -5.46 7.33 4.20
N ALA A 181 -6.55 6.74 3.71
CA ALA A 181 -7.49 5.99 4.56
C ALA A 181 -6.84 4.77 5.22
N PHE A 182 -5.99 4.02 4.50
CA PHE A 182 -5.25 2.89 5.07
C PHE A 182 -4.16 3.32 6.05
N ASP A 183 -3.43 4.41 5.76
CA ASP A 183 -2.46 4.99 6.67
C ASP A 183 -3.13 5.38 8.01
N MET A 184 -4.28 6.05 7.94
CA MET A 184 -5.09 6.39 9.13
C MET A 184 -5.59 5.13 9.86
N LEU A 185 -6.02 4.10 9.12
CA LEU A 185 -6.51 2.84 9.72
C LEU A 185 -5.38 2.13 10.47
N GLY A 186 -4.22 1.94 9.85
CA GLY A 186 -3.06 1.34 10.50
C GLY A 186 -2.59 2.16 11.70
N GLY A 187 -2.52 3.48 11.54
CA GLY A 187 -2.19 4.41 12.62
C GLY A 187 -3.11 4.27 13.84
N ALA A 188 -4.42 4.16 13.62
CA ALA A 188 -5.42 3.98 14.67
C ALA A 188 -5.21 2.69 15.49
N PHE A 189 -4.76 1.60 14.84
CA PHE A 189 -4.43 0.34 15.53
C PHE A 189 -3.06 0.38 16.21
N SER A 190 -2.09 1.13 15.68
CA SER A 190 -0.75 1.24 16.26
C SER A 190 -0.67 2.05 17.56
N VAL A 191 -1.51 3.10 17.68
CA VAL A 191 -1.49 4.03 18.81
C VAL A 191 -2.47 3.62 19.92
N SER A 192 -3.46 2.77 19.62
CA SER A 192 -4.48 2.40 20.60
C SER A 192 -3.94 1.41 21.63
N GLU A 193 -3.69 1.89 22.85
CA GLU A 193 -3.53 1.02 24.02
C GLU A 193 -4.84 0.30 24.39
N SER A 194 -5.98 0.86 23.95
CA SER A 194 -7.31 0.32 24.23
C SER A 194 -7.64 -0.87 23.34
N LEU A 195 -8.33 -1.84 23.92
CA LEU A 195 -8.83 -3.02 23.22
C LEU A 195 -9.99 -2.64 22.30
N PHE A 196 -9.83 -2.82 20.99
CA PHE A 196 -10.93 -2.67 20.06
C PHE A 196 -12.00 -3.74 20.31
N PRO A 197 -13.30 -3.37 20.27
CA PRO A 197 -14.40 -4.32 20.33
C PRO A 197 -14.30 -5.40 19.24
N THR A 198 -14.73 -6.63 19.55
CA THR A 198 -14.63 -7.77 18.63
C THR A 198 -15.37 -7.53 17.31
N ASP A 199 -16.52 -6.85 17.33
CA ASP A 199 -17.28 -6.48 16.13
C ASP A 199 -16.50 -5.53 15.21
N VAL A 200 -15.78 -4.57 15.79
CA VAL A 200 -14.93 -3.61 15.05
C VAL A 200 -13.71 -4.33 14.46
N CYS A 201 -13.07 -5.20 15.23
CA CYS A 201 -11.96 -6.04 14.78
C CYS A 201 -12.36 -6.91 13.59
N GLN A 202 -13.47 -7.65 13.70
CA GLN A 202 -13.97 -8.52 12.63
C GLN A 202 -14.38 -7.71 11.38
N SER A 203 -15.07 -6.59 11.56
CA SER A 203 -15.42 -5.70 10.45
C SER A 203 -14.17 -5.15 9.74
N THR A 204 -13.10 -4.87 10.49
CA THR A 204 -11.82 -4.41 9.93
C THR A 204 -11.15 -5.48 9.09
N LEU A 205 -11.04 -6.71 9.61
CA LEU A 205 -10.50 -7.84 8.85
C LEU A 205 -11.33 -8.12 7.59
N GLU A 206 -12.66 -8.03 7.68
CA GLU A 206 -13.54 -8.24 6.54
C GLU A 206 -13.36 -7.19 5.45
N VAL A 207 -13.23 -5.91 5.81
CA VAL A 207 -12.99 -4.82 4.84
C VAL A 207 -11.64 -4.98 4.16
N LEU A 208 -10.56 -5.23 4.94
CA LEU A 208 -9.23 -5.46 4.38
C LEU A 208 -9.20 -6.69 3.46
N ARG A 209 -9.82 -7.79 3.90
CA ARG A 209 -9.96 -9.01 3.09
C ARG A 209 -10.68 -8.72 1.78
N LYS A 210 -11.82 -8.03 1.80
CA LYS A 210 -12.59 -7.69 0.59
C LYS A 210 -11.76 -6.90 -0.42
N VAL A 211 -10.98 -5.91 0.06
CA VAL A 211 -10.09 -5.14 -0.81
C VAL A 211 -9.01 -6.05 -1.44
N MET A 212 -8.41 -6.93 -0.64
CA MET A 212 -7.34 -7.83 -1.08
C MET A 212 -7.84 -8.96 -1.99
N ASP A 213 -9.01 -9.52 -1.73
CA ASP A 213 -9.66 -10.56 -2.56
C ASP A 213 -9.86 -10.05 -4.00
N VAL A 214 -10.22 -8.77 -4.17
CA VAL A 214 -10.38 -8.21 -5.52
C VAL A 214 -9.05 -8.06 -6.24
N LEU A 215 -7.97 -7.69 -5.52
CA LEU A 215 -6.61 -7.70 -6.08
C LEU A 215 -6.21 -9.12 -6.50
N ALA A 216 -6.50 -10.12 -5.65
CA ALA A 216 -6.24 -11.53 -5.93
C ALA A 216 -7.00 -12.03 -7.17
N SER A 217 -8.29 -11.68 -7.30
CA SER A 217 -9.17 -12.16 -8.36
C SER A 217 -8.71 -11.79 -9.77
N LYS A 218 -8.00 -10.66 -9.91
CA LYS A 218 -7.46 -10.19 -11.19
C LYS A 218 -6.16 -10.91 -11.59
N GLY A 219 -5.48 -11.57 -10.65
CA GLY A 219 -4.25 -12.33 -10.89
C GLY A 219 -3.02 -11.50 -11.27
N GLN A 220 -3.15 -10.19 -11.47
CA GLN A 220 -2.06 -9.28 -11.83
C GLN A 220 -2.23 -7.93 -11.12
N LEU A 221 -1.15 -7.44 -10.52
CA LEU A 221 -1.09 -6.12 -9.89
C LEU A 221 -0.81 -5.04 -10.94
N VAL A 222 -1.27 -3.83 -10.67
CA VAL A 222 -0.99 -2.69 -11.55
C VAL A 222 0.36 -2.11 -11.15
N GLU A 223 1.34 -2.26 -12.03
CA GLU A 223 2.70 -1.78 -11.83
C GLU A 223 2.86 -0.39 -12.47
N ASP A 224 2.61 0.65 -11.68
CA ASP A 224 2.80 2.05 -12.03
C ASP A 224 3.64 2.73 -10.92
N PRO A 225 4.62 3.61 -11.25
CA PRO A 225 5.33 4.45 -10.29
C PRO A 225 4.51 5.16 -9.20
N PHE A 226 3.19 5.29 -9.34
CA PHE A 226 2.32 5.86 -8.31
C PHE A 226 1.65 4.80 -7.41
N MET A 227 1.52 3.55 -7.88
CA MET A 227 0.77 2.50 -7.18
C MET A 227 1.48 1.94 -5.95
N TRP A 228 2.81 2.02 -5.90
CA TRP A 228 3.57 1.51 -4.75
C TRP A 228 3.13 2.17 -3.43
N ARG A 229 2.72 3.45 -3.46
CA ARG A 229 2.27 4.17 -2.26
C ARG A 229 0.97 3.57 -1.74
N PHE A 230 0.01 3.34 -2.64
CA PHE A 230 -1.24 2.68 -2.29
C PHE A 230 -0.99 1.28 -1.71
N TYR A 231 -0.17 0.46 -2.37
CA TYR A 231 0.12 -0.89 -1.90
C TYR A 231 0.91 -0.90 -0.60
N SER A 232 1.86 0.01 -0.41
CA SER A 232 2.58 0.17 0.86
C SER A 232 1.60 0.49 1.97
N CYS A 233 0.79 1.56 1.84
CA CYS A 233 -0.17 1.94 2.88
C CYS A 233 -1.18 0.82 3.17
N LEU A 234 -1.66 0.09 2.16
CA LEU A 234 -2.52 -1.08 2.35
C LEU A 234 -1.81 -2.16 3.18
N LEU A 235 -0.63 -2.59 2.77
CA LEU A 235 0.11 -3.67 3.44
C LEU A 235 0.58 -3.25 4.84
N ASP A 236 1.05 -2.01 5.00
CA ASP A 236 1.40 -1.44 6.30
C ASP A 236 0.19 -1.40 7.23
N SER A 237 -1.01 -1.07 6.71
CA SER A 237 -2.25 -1.14 7.50
C SER A 237 -2.63 -2.57 7.88
N VAL A 238 -2.44 -3.54 6.98
CA VAL A 238 -2.67 -4.96 7.26
C VAL A 238 -1.72 -5.45 8.34
N HIS A 239 -0.42 -5.13 8.24
CA HIS A 239 0.58 -5.43 9.26
C HIS A 239 0.18 -4.88 10.63
N LEU A 240 -0.14 -3.59 10.71
CA LEU A 240 -0.50 -2.92 11.97
C LEU A 240 -1.81 -3.47 12.56
N VAL A 241 -2.78 -3.83 11.74
CA VAL A 241 -4.01 -4.48 12.21
C VAL A 241 -3.72 -5.89 12.73
N LEU A 242 -3.02 -6.73 11.96
CA LEU A 242 -2.75 -8.12 12.32
C LEU A 242 -1.89 -8.25 13.58
N THR A 243 -0.95 -7.34 13.79
CA THR A 243 -0.08 -7.34 14.98
C THR A 243 -0.81 -6.92 16.26
N ASN A 244 -1.84 -6.08 16.15
CA ASN A 244 -2.53 -5.50 17.32
C ASN A 244 -3.93 -6.08 17.57
N ILE A 245 -4.47 -6.86 16.63
CA ILE A 245 -5.80 -7.46 16.76
C ILE A 245 -5.78 -8.65 17.72
N LYS A 246 -6.83 -8.78 18.53
CA LYS A 246 -7.00 -9.92 19.46
C LYS A 246 -8.13 -10.87 19.06
N SER A 247 -8.82 -10.59 17.97
CA SER A 247 -9.89 -11.45 17.44
C SER A 247 -9.32 -12.58 16.58
N PRO A 248 -10.02 -13.73 16.47
CA PRO A 248 -9.57 -14.82 15.61
C PRO A 248 -9.51 -14.36 14.14
N VAL A 249 -8.42 -14.76 13.46
CA VAL A 249 -8.15 -14.44 12.05
C VAL A 249 -8.39 -15.65 11.12
N SER A 250 -8.70 -16.82 11.68
CA SER A 250 -8.81 -18.12 10.99
C SER A 250 -9.55 -18.07 9.66
N ASP A 251 -10.69 -17.38 9.63
CA ASP A 251 -11.62 -17.34 8.51
C ASP A 251 -11.11 -16.45 7.35
N HIS A 252 -10.01 -15.74 7.57
CA HIS A 252 -9.44 -14.80 6.61
C HIS A 252 -8.04 -15.19 6.12
N VAL A 253 -7.37 -16.15 6.78
CA VAL A 253 -5.97 -16.53 6.50
C VAL A 253 -5.74 -16.91 5.04
N SER A 254 -6.60 -17.77 4.47
CA SER A 254 -6.46 -18.24 3.08
C SER A 254 -6.60 -17.11 2.05
N SER A 255 -7.60 -16.24 2.22
CA SER A 255 -7.81 -15.05 1.39
C SER A 255 -6.61 -14.10 1.43
N PHE A 256 -6.12 -13.77 2.64
CA PHE A 256 -4.96 -12.91 2.78
C PHE A 256 -3.72 -13.51 2.11
N ILE A 257 -3.45 -14.80 2.30
CA ILE A 257 -2.30 -15.46 1.69
C ILE A 257 -2.41 -15.46 0.16
N ALA A 258 -3.59 -15.73 -0.40
CA ALA A 258 -3.80 -15.70 -1.85
C ALA A 258 -3.45 -14.32 -2.45
N ALA A 259 -3.86 -13.23 -1.78
CA ALA A 259 -3.56 -11.87 -2.22
C ALA A 259 -2.10 -11.45 -1.98
N LEU A 260 -1.55 -11.73 -0.78
CA LEU A 260 -0.19 -11.35 -0.39
C LEU A 260 0.88 -11.94 -1.32
N ARG A 261 0.66 -13.16 -1.81
CA ARG A 261 1.57 -13.82 -2.75
C ARG A 261 1.75 -13.06 -4.06
N LEU A 262 0.76 -12.29 -4.50
CA LEU A 262 0.89 -11.48 -5.71
C LEU A 262 1.98 -10.41 -5.58
N PHE A 263 2.24 -9.95 -4.35
CA PHE A 263 3.23 -8.91 -4.10
C PHE A 263 4.67 -9.43 -4.05
N PHE A 264 4.91 -10.74 -3.98
CA PHE A 264 6.26 -11.31 -3.93
C PHE A 264 7.11 -11.01 -5.17
N CYS A 265 6.47 -10.74 -6.31
CA CYS A 265 7.15 -10.38 -7.55
C CYS A 265 6.94 -8.91 -7.94
N PHE A 266 6.33 -8.10 -7.08
CA PHE A 266 5.95 -6.72 -7.42
C PHE A 266 7.17 -5.87 -7.82
N GLY A 267 7.09 -5.26 -9.00
CA GLY A 267 8.14 -4.42 -9.59
C GLY A 267 9.32 -5.19 -10.19
N LEU A 268 9.25 -6.54 -10.24
CA LEU A 268 10.26 -7.38 -10.91
C LEU A 268 9.86 -7.73 -12.34
N THR A 269 8.56 -7.65 -12.68
CA THR A 269 7.99 -8.01 -13.99
C THR A 269 7.91 -6.83 -14.98
N GLY A 270 8.96 -6.00 -15.03
CA GLY A 270 9.08 -4.98 -16.07
C GLY A 270 9.19 -5.57 -17.49
N PRO A 271 9.07 -4.76 -18.56
CA PRO A 271 9.25 -5.22 -19.94
C PRO A 271 10.56 -6.01 -20.07
N PRO A 272 10.60 -7.09 -20.88
CA PRO A 272 11.63 -8.12 -20.82
C PRO A 272 12.98 -7.58 -21.29
N HIS A 273 13.73 -6.96 -20.38
CA HIS A 273 15.13 -6.63 -20.53
C HIS A 273 15.91 -7.12 -19.30
N PHE A 274 15.73 -8.41 -18.99
CA PHE A 274 16.75 -9.17 -18.27
C PHE A 274 17.82 -9.59 -19.28
N SER A 275 18.86 -8.78 -19.44
CA SER A 275 20.16 -9.30 -19.84
C SER A 275 20.70 -10.09 -18.64
N HIS A 276 20.47 -11.40 -18.66
CA HIS A 276 21.18 -12.33 -17.78
C HIS A 276 22.69 -12.13 -18.01
N SER A 277 23.38 -11.63 -16.99
CA SER A 277 24.82 -11.77 -16.88
C SER A 277 25.08 -13.19 -16.38
N ASP A 278 25.18 -14.15 -17.30
CA ASP A 278 25.74 -15.47 -17.03
C ASP A 278 27.21 -15.30 -16.62
N VAL A 279 27.47 -15.26 -15.31
CA VAL A 279 28.79 -15.56 -14.78
C VAL A 279 28.83 -17.07 -14.54
N PHE A 280 29.06 -17.82 -15.62
CA PHE A 280 29.58 -19.18 -15.53
C PHE A 280 31.00 -19.19 -16.08
N HIS A 281 31.92 -19.63 -15.22
CA HIS A 281 33.31 -19.86 -15.55
C HIS A 281 33.43 -20.78 -16.78
N LYS A 282 34.25 -20.33 -17.73
CA LYS A 282 34.72 -21.11 -18.87
C LYS A 282 35.34 -22.41 -18.38
N ASP A 283 34.85 -23.53 -18.91
CA ASP A 283 35.73 -24.55 -19.43
C ASP A 283 35.19 -25.18 -20.72
N LYS A 284 36.12 -25.40 -21.64
CA LYS A 284 35.93 -25.81 -23.03
C LYS A 284 35.56 -27.31 -23.11
N GLN A 285 34.62 -27.70 -23.98
CA GLN A 285 34.89 -28.49 -25.19
C GLN A 285 33.63 -28.96 -25.94
N SER A 286 33.64 -28.67 -27.25
CA SER A 286 33.20 -29.48 -28.40
C SER A 286 31.74 -29.96 -28.58
N ASN A 287 31.20 -29.56 -29.74
CA ASN A 287 30.38 -30.30 -30.73
C ASN A 287 29.05 -30.93 -30.25
N ALA A 288 27.90 -30.81 -30.92
CA ALA A 288 27.64 -30.79 -32.34
C ALA A 288 26.18 -30.38 -32.60
N LYS A 289 25.96 -29.84 -33.82
CA LYS A 289 24.76 -29.96 -34.66
C LYS A 289 23.38 -29.58 -34.04
N LEU A 290 22.86 -28.45 -34.49
CA LEU A 290 21.54 -28.45 -35.15
C LEU A 290 21.46 -27.30 -36.16
N SER A 291 21.50 -27.70 -37.42
CA SER A 291 21.38 -26.88 -38.59
C SER A 291 19.91 -26.59 -38.93
N THR A 292 19.70 -25.37 -39.43
CA THR A 292 18.80 -24.99 -40.55
C THR A 292 17.29 -25.11 -40.38
N LEU A 293 16.60 -23.97 -40.52
CA LEU A 293 15.67 -23.62 -41.63
C LEU A 293 15.41 -22.09 -41.56
N ILE A 294 15.99 -21.27 -42.45
CA ILE A 294 15.38 -20.63 -43.65
C ILE A 294 14.22 -19.67 -43.27
N SER A 295 14.09 -18.42 -43.74
CA SER A 295 14.83 -17.50 -44.62
C SER A 295 14.02 -16.18 -44.63
N GLY A 296 14.67 -15.04 -44.81
CA GLY A 296 14.02 -13.74 -44.96
C GLY A 296 15.04 -12.62 -45.08
N VAL A 297 15.79 -12.61 -46.19
CA VAL A 297 16.80 -11.61 -46.54
C VAL A 297 16.16 -10.25 -46.82
N SER A 298 16.68 -9.19 -46.21
CA SER A 298 16.83 -7.89 -46.87
C SER A 298 18.17 -7.26 -46.46
N LYS A 299 19.02 -7.03 -47.46
CA LYS A 299 20.35 -6.43 -47.37
C LYS A 299 20.19 -4.90 -47.42
N ASN A 300 20.88 -4.17 -46.55
CA ASN A 300 21.63 -2.99 -46.97
C ASN A 300 22.69 -2.63 -45.91
N ALA A 301 23.95 -2.81 -46.30
CA ALA A 301 25.13 -2.48 -45.53
C ALA A 301 25.49 -1.00 -45.67
N LYS A 302 25.88 -0.35 -44.58
CA LYS A 302 26.96 0.65 -44.57
C LYS A 302 27.81 0.47 -43.32
N ASN A 303 29.01 -0.09 -43.52
CA ASN A 303 30.09 -0.11 -42.55
C ASN A 303 30.55 1.33 -42.27
N THR A 304 30.47 1.76 -41.03
CA THR A 304 31.28 2.88 -40.51
C THR A 304 32.19 2.35 -39.40
N PRO A 305 33.50 2.67 -39.40
CA PRO A 305 34.40 2.23 -38.35
C PRO A 305 33.96 2.79 -36.99
N TYR A 306 34.13 1.99 -35.95
CA TYR A 306 33.84 2.38 -34.58
C TYR A 306 34.62 3.64 -34.18
N ARG A 307 33.91 4.69 -33.73
CA ARG A 307 34.50 5.93 -33.21
C ARG A 307 34.41 5.93 -31.68
N PRO A 308 35.56 5.94 -30.97
CA PRO A 308 35.58 5.83 -29.52
C PRO A 308 35.06 7.11 -28.84
N PRO A 309 34.62 7.00 -27.57
CA PRO A 309 33.70 7.95 -26.93
C PRO A 309 34.23 9.39 -26.84
N HIS A 310 35.55 9.53 -26.71
CA HIS A 310 36.25 10.80 -26.49
C HIS A 310 36.42 11.67 -27.75
N LEU A 311 36.11 11.14 -28.95
CA LEU A 311 36.15 11.90 -30.21
C LEU A 311 34.78 12.36 -30.70
N ARG A 312 33.73 12.21 -29.90
CA ARG A 312 32.39 12.74 -30.20
C ARG A 312 32.29 14.15 -29.62
N LYS A 313 32.85 15.15 -30.32
CA LYS A 313 32.64 16.56 -29.95
C LYS A 313 31.45 17.17 -30.68
N ARG A 314 30.72 17.93 -29.85
CA ARG A 314 29.51 18.74 -29.94
C ARG A 314 29.58 19.82 -31.04
N ASP A 315 28.51 19.90 -31.85
CA ASP A 315 28.03 21.04 -32.66
C ASP A 315 26.61 20.64 -33.13
N ASP A 316 25.54 21.45 -33.25
CA ASP A 316 24.99 22.54 -32.46
C ASP A 316 23.47 22.58 -32.81
N LEU A 317 22.65 22.91 -31.81
CA LEU A 317 21.38 23.70 -31.83
C LEU A 317 20.25 23.49 -32.86
N ASN A 318 19.02 23.67 -32.32
CA ASN A 318 17.68 23.80 -32.92
C ASN A 318 16.95 22.46 -33.18
N THR A 319 15.92 22.08 -32.43
CA THR A 319 14.56 22.63 -32.59
C THR A 319 13.62 22.12 -31.46
N LYS A 320 12.97 23.06 -30.75
CA LYS A 320 11.68 22.99 -29.98
C LYS A 320 11.53 22.02 -28.79
N LEU A 321 11.60 22.59 -27.57
CA LEU A 321 10.91 22.10 -26.36
C LEU A 321 9.43 22.54 -26.35
N PRO A 322 8.55 21.80 -25.63
CA PRO A 322 7.51 22.41 -24.82
C PRO A 322 7.75 22.15 -23.31
N ALA A 323 7.77 23.27 -22.57
CA ALA A 323 7.40 23.48 -21.17
C ALA A 323 7.72 22.37 -20.14
N SER A 324 8.85 22.53 -19.44
CA SER A 324 9.02 22.01 -18.08
C SER A 324 8.24 22.90 -17.10
N CYS A 325 7.30 22.32 -16.35
CA CYS A 325 6.73 22.99 -15.18
C CYS A 325 7.70 22.85 -14.01
N ASP A 326 8.33 23.96 -13.64
CA ASP A 326 9.06 24.14 -12.40
C ASP A 326 8.14 23.98 -11.18
N TRP A 327 8.58 23.21 -10.19
CA TRP A 327 8.13 23.37 -8.80
C TRP A 327 9.32 23.21 -7.85
N ARG A 328 9.93 24.35 -7.49
CA ARG A 328 10.67 24.57 -6.24
C ARG A 328 10.34 25.98 -5.72
N HIS A 329 10.39 26.10 -4.38
CA HIS A 329 10.03 27.23 -3.48
C HIS A 329 8.60 27.16 -2.95
N LEU A 330 8.35 27.11 -1.64
CA LEU A 330 8.85 27.97 -0.54
C LEU A 330 9.16 27.17 0.75
N SER A 331 10.42 27.16 1.25
CA SER A 331 10.97 27.88 2.43
C SER A 331 10.34 27.53 3.79
N ALA A 332 10.99 26.77 4.69
CA ALA A 332 12.15 27.13 5.53
C ALA A 332 11.82 28.19 6.61
N GLN A 333 11.77 27.73 7.87
CA GLN A 333 12.13 28.53 9.05
C GLN A 333 12.71 27.61 10.13
N ASP A 334 13.96 27.87 10.47
CA ASP A 334 14.79 27.21 11.50
C ASP A 334 14.60 27.85 12.89
N SER A 335 14.68 27.01 13.94
CA SER A 335 15.48 27.22 15.18
C SER A 335 15.19 26.06 16.15
N ALA A 336 16.01 25.01 16.27
CA ALA A 336 17.30 24.87 16.98
C ALA A 336 17.19 24.59 18.50
N SER A 337 17.46 23.33 18.92
CA SER A 337 18.46 22.94 19.94
C SER A 337 18.42 21.42 20.25
N SER A 338 19.54 20.72 19.99
CA SER A 338 20.16 19.56 20.72
C SER A 338 19.23 18.49 21.36
N ASP A 339 19.33 17.17 21.11
CA ASP A 339 20.54 16.32 21.17
C ASP A 339 20.42 14.99 20.38
N ILE A 340 21.48 14.73 19.62
CA ILE A 340 22.19 13.46 19.33
C ILE A 340 21.52 12.14 19.76
N ILE A 341 21.20 11.25 18.79
CA ILE A 341 21.52 9.80 18.76
C ILE A 341 21.52 9.30 17.29
N SER A 342 22.42 8.34 17.03
CA SER A 342 23.07 7.91 15.78
C SER A 342 22.22 7.56 14.55
N SER A 343 22.74 7.96 13.38
CA SER A 343 22.22 7.66 12.04
C SER A 343 23.08 6.56 11.36
N ASP A 344 22.44 5.47 10.91
CA ASP A 344 23.01 4.45 10.02
C ASP A 344 22.67 4.86 8.57
N SER A 345 23.59 5.52 7.86
CA SER A 345 23.39 5.94 6.47
C SER A 345 24.46 5.36 5.53
N ASP A 346 24.12 4.25 4.87
CA ASP A 346 24.84 3.68 3.71
C ASP A 346 24.19 4.12 2.37
N PHE A 347 23.89 5.41 2.22
CA PHE A 347 23.47 5.95 0.92
C PHE A 347 24.45 7.03 0.48
N SER A 348 25.35 6.63 -0.42
CA SER A 348 26.16 7.55 -1.21
C SER A 348 25.24 8.36 -2.11
N ASP A 349 25.38 9.68 -2.08
CA ASP A 349 24.75 10.63 -2.98
C ASP A 349 25.17 10.35 -4.43
N SER A 350 24.37 9.54 -5.12
CA SER A 350 24.20 9.67 -6.56
C SER A 350 22.76 10.12 -6.76
N GLU A 351 22.56 11.17 -7.56
CA GLU A 351 21.21 11.54 -8.02
C GLU A 351 20.61 10.32 -8.73
N GLY A 352 19.83 9.55 -7.97
CA GLY A 352 19.34 8.25 -8.37
C GLY A 352 18.45 8.40 -9.59
N SER A 353 18.70 7.57 -10.60
CA SER A 353 17.80 7.52 -11.75
C SER A 353 16.39 7.18 -11.25
N ILE A 354 15.35 7.64 -11.94
CA ILE A 354 13.93 7.33 -11.61
C ILE A 354 13.72 5.81 -11.43
N ARG A 355 14.52 5.00 -12.14
CA ARG A 355 14.55 3.53 -12.05
C ARG A 355 15.05 3.01 -10.70
N ASP A 356 16.04 3.65 -10.09
CA ASP A 356 16.59 3.23 -8.79
C ASP A 356 15.60 3.53 -7.66
N SER A 357 14.89 4.67 -7.73
CA SER A 357 13.80 5.00 -6.81
C SER A 357 12.64 4.01 -6.90
N TYR A 358 12.21 3.64 -8.11
CA TYR A 358 11.13 2.66 -8.31
C TYR A 358 11.52 1.25 -7.82
N CYS A 359 12.78 0.83 -8.05
CA CYS A 359 13.29 -0.44 -7.53
C CYS A 359 13.29 -0.46 -5.99
N ALA A 360 13.73 0.64 -5.36
CA ALA A 360 13.69 0.76 -3.91
C ALA A 360 12.24 0.73 -3.36
N GLN A 361 11.32 1.47 -3.98
CA GLN A 361 9.90 1.52 -3.58
C GLN A 361 9.20 0.18 -3.76
N SER A 362 9.38 -0.48 -4.91
CA SER A 362 8.82 -1.82 -5.14
C SER A 362 9.34 -2.84 -4.14
N SER A 363 10.63 -2.78 -3.78
CA SER A 363 11.18 -3.67 -2.74
C SER A 363 10.52 -3.47 -1.36
N LYS A 364 10.09 -2.25 -1.02
CA LYS A 364 9.34 -1.99 0.23
C LYS A 364 7.99 -2.69 0.23
N VAL A 365 7.26 -2.66 -0.89
CA VAL A 365 5.98 -3.37 -1.05
C VAL A 365 6.18 -4.87 -0.87
N ARG A 366 7.25 -5.45 -1.47
CA ARG A 366 7.57 -6.88 -1.29
C ARG A 366 7.89 -7.23 0.16
N ILE A 367 8.68 -6.39 0.84
CA ILE A 367 8.98 -6.56 2.27
C ILE A 367 7.70 -6.51 3.11
N ALA A 368 6.85 -5.49 2.91
CA ALA A 368 5.60 -5.34 3.66
C ALA A 368 4.67 -6.56 3.49
N ALA A 369 4.59 -7.11 2.27
CA ALA A 369 3.82 -8.33 2.03
C ALA A 369 4.39 -9.55 2.78
N ILE A 370 5.71 -9.72 2.77
CA ILE A 370 6.38 -10.80 3.51
C ILE A 370 6.23 -10.64 5.03
N VAL A 371 6.25 -9.42 5.54
CA VAL A 371 5.98 -9.12 6.95
C VAL A 371 4.54 -9.48 7.30
N CYS A 372 3.55 -9.14 6.46
CA CYS A 372 2.16 -9.56 6.69
C CYS A 372 2.01 -11.09 6.75
N ILE A 373 2.81 -11.84 5.99
CA ILE A 373 2.85 -13.31 6.07
C ILE A 373 3.36 -13.78 7.45
N GLN A 374 4.37 -13.11 8.00
CA GLN A 374 4.84 -13.37 9.37
C GLN A 374 3.76 -13.08 10.40
N ASP A 375 3.08 -11.94 10.28
CA ASP A 375 2.03 -11.55 11.22
C ASP A 375 0.86 -12.54 11.22
N LEU A 376 0.45 -13.02 10.04
CA LEU A 376 -0.57 -14.07 9.94
C LEU A 376 -0.14 -15.38 10.61
N CYS A 377 1.13 -15.76 10.45
CA CYS A 377 1.68 -16.95 11.09
C CYS A 377 1.67 -16.81 12.62
N HIS A 378 1.97 -15.63 13.15
CA HIS A 378 1.90 -15.34 14.58
C HIS A 378 0.46 -15.26 15.10
N ALA A 379 -0.45 -14.66 14.34
CA ALA A 379 -1.85 -14.48 14.74
C ALA A 379 -2.62 -15.80 14.78
N ASP A 380 -2.40 -16.71 13.82
CA ASP A 380 -3.04 -18.02 13.78
C ASP A 380 -2.18 -19.09 13.09
N SER A 381 -1.18 -19.60 13.81
CA SER A 381 -0.28 -20.64 13.31
C SER A 381 -0.99 -21.91 12.83
N LYS A 382 -2.15 -22.26 13.42
CA LYS A 382 -2.88 -23.50 13.10
C LYS A 382 -3.59 -23.39 11.76
N SER A 383 -4.34 -22.31 11.52
CA SER A 383 -4.99 -22.11 10.21
C SER A 383 -3.94 -21.84 9.13
N PHE A 384 -2.85 -21.16 9.49
CA PHE A 384 -1.74 -20.83 8.59
C PHE A 384 -1.03 -22.07 8.03
N THR A 385 -0.83 -23.14 8.81
CA THR A 385 -0.13 -24.36 8.32
C THR A 385 -0.83 -25.02 7.14
N THR A 386 -2.16 -24.87 7.03
CA THR A 386 -2.94 -25.38 5.88
C THR A 386 -2.55 -24.71 4.56
N GLN A 387 -1.92 -23.54 4.62
CA GLN A 387 -1.56 -22.72 3.46
C GLN A 387 -0.08 -22.84 3.07
N TRP A 388 0.70 -23.71 3.73
CA TRP A 388 2.12 -23.90 3.44
C TRP A 388 2.41 -24.29 2.00
N MET A 389 1.58 -25.12 1.39
CA MET A 389 1.72 -25.52 -0.02
C MET A 389 1.66 -24.33 -0.99
N ALA A 390 1.03 -23.21 -0.60
CA ALA A 390 0.99 -22.00 -1.39
C ALA A 390 2.27 -21.15 -1.21
N LEU A 391 2.89 -21.19 -0.03
CA LEU A 391 3.99 -20.29 0.34
C LEU A 391 5.39 -20.90 0.21
N LEU A 392 5.47 -22.24 0.31
CA LEU A 392 6.70 -23.02 0.34
C LEU A 392 6.92 -23.75 -0.98
N PRO A 393 8.19 -24.09 -1.31
CA PRO A 393 8.51 -24.71 -2.58
C PRO A 393 8.01 -26.15 -2.64
N THR A 394 7.22 -26.47 -3.66
CA THR A 394 6.71 -27.84 -3.92
C THR A 394 7.52 -28.56 -4.99
N SER A 395 8.55 -27.90 -5.51
CA SER A 395 9.33 -28.32 -6.66
C SER A 395 10.76 -27.81 -6.58
N ASP A 396 11.60 -28.24 -7.53
CA ASP A 396 13.02 -27.90 -7.61
C ASP A 396 13.28 -26.38 -7.51
N VAL A 397 13.80 -25.94 -6.37
CA VAL A 397 14.02 -24.52 -6.04
C VAL A 397 15.12 -23.86 -6.85
N LEU A 398 16.06 -24.64 -7.39
CA LEU A 398 17.19 -24.11 -8.15
C LEU A 398 16.85 -23.91 -9.63
N LYS A 399 15.69 -24.42 -10.08
CA LYS A 399 15.16 -24.18 -11.42
C LYS A 399 14.15 -23.03 -11.38
N PRO A 400 14.53 -21.80 -11.75
CA PRO A 400 13.63 -20.66 -11.68
C PRO A 400 12.40 -20.90 -12.57
N ARG A 401 11.24 -20.98 -11.95
CA ARG A 401 9.95 -21.04 -12.64
C ARG A 401 9.38 -19.65 -12.71
N LYS A 402 9.03 -19.21 -13.92
CA LYS A 402 8.57 -17.85 -14.21
C LYS A 402 7.33 -17.40 -13.42
N PHE A 403 6.61 -18.31 -12.75
CA PHE A 403 5.30 -18.04 -12.13
C PHE A 403 5.11 -18.62 -10.73
N GLU A 404 6.15 -19.16 -10.08
CA GLU A 404 6.01 -19.76 -8.74
C GLU A 404 6.52 -18.78 -7.66
N ALA A 405 5.65 -17.86 -7.25
CA ALA A 405 5.90 -16.92 -6.17
C ALA A 405 5.79 -17.64 -4.81
N THR A 406 6.94 -17.89 -4.19
CA THR A 406 7.10 -18.51 -2.86
C THR A 406 8.07 -17.68 -2.05
N LEU A 407 8.11 -17.90 -0.73
CA LEU A 407 9.14 -17.29 0.12
C LEU A 407 10.54 -17.74 -0.34
N MET A 408 10.68 -18.99 -0.78
CA MET A 408 11.97 -19.50 -1.24
C MET A 408 12.46 -18.81 -2.52
N THR A 409 11.56 -18.51 -3.46
CA THR A 409 11.94 -17.75 -4.65
C THR A 409 12.31 -16.30 -4.33
N CYS A 410 11.65 -15.67 -3.35
CA CYS A 410 12.09 -14.35 -2.83
C CYS A 410 13.48 -14.43 -2.18
N LEU A 411 13.75 -15.49 -1.41
CA LEU A 411 15.03 -15.67 -0.73
C LEU A 411 16.19 -15.94 -1.69
N LEU A 412 15.95 -16.74 -2.74
CA LEU A 412 16.96 -17.11 -3.73
C LEU A 412 17.22 -16.03 -4.77
N PHE A 413 16.16 -15.40 -5.28
CA PHE A 413 16.22 -14.66 -6.55
C PHE A 413 15.86 -13.18 -6.44
N ASP A 414 15.43 -12.68 -5.28
CA ASP A 414 15.13 -11.25 -5.17
C ASP A 414 16.42 -10.41 -5.30
N PRO A 415 16.44 -9.37 -6.15
CA PRO A 415 17.64 -8.55 -6.32
C PRO A 415 18.01 -7.76 -5.06
N GLN A 416 17.06 -7.52 -4.15
CA GLN A 416 17.27 -6.68 -2.98
C GLN A 416 17.49 -7.52 -1.72
N LEU A 417 18.67 -7.36 -1.12
CA LEU A 417 19.10 -8.11 0.08
C LEU A 417 18.09 -7.99 1.25
N LYS A 418 17.46 -6.82 1.43
CA LYS A 418 16.44 -6.62 2.49
C LYS A 418 15.21 -7.52 2.30
N VAL A 419 14.79 -7.75 1.05
CA VAL A 419 13.67 -8.67 0.74
C VAL A 419 14.08 -10.11 1.04
N ARG A 420 15.31 -10.49 0.67
CA ARG A 420 15.88 -11.82 0.97
C ARG A 420 15.92 -12.07 2.48
N ILE A 421 16.39 -11.10 3.27
CA ILE A 421 16.41 -11.19 4.74
C ILE A 421 14.99 -11.26 5.32
N ALA A 422 14.03 -10.48 4.81
CA ALA A 422 12.64 -10.56 5.25
C ALA A 422 12.04 -11.94 4.96
N SER A 423 12.33 -12.51 3.79
CA SER A 423 11.89 -13.86 3.43
C SER A 423 12.51 -14.93 4.33
N ALA A 424 13.83 -14.83 4.60
CA ALA A 424 14.51 -15.71 5.55
C ALA A 424 13.87 -15.64 6.94
N SER A 425 13.58 -14.43 7.44
CA SER A 425 12.87 -14.25 8.71
C SER A 425 11.48 -14.87 8.69
N ALA A 426 10.76 -14.78 7.56
CA ALA A 426 9.42 -15.37 7.43
C ALA A 426 9.46 -16.89 7.48
N LEU A 427 10.40 -17.50 6.76
CA LEU A 427 10.65 -18.93 6.85
C LEU A 427 11.01 -19.34 8.27
N ALA A 428 11.89 -18.61 8.95
CA ALA A 428 12.24 -18.91 10.34
C ALA A 428 11.00 -18.86 11.25
N THR A 429 10.18 -17.81 11.18
CA THR A 429 8.92 -17.70 11.94
C THR A 429 7.96 -18.85 11.68
N MET A 430 7.83 -19.30 10.42
CA MET A 430 6.93 -20.40 10.08
C MET A 430 7.40 -21.74 10.66
N MET A 431 8.71 -21.93 10.74
CA MET A 431 9.35 -23.15 11.27
C MET A 431 9.56 -23.08 12.79
N ASP A 432 9.43 -21.89 13.40
CA ASP A 432 9.57 -21.67 14.83
C ASP A 432 8.20 -21.80 15.52
N GLY A 433 8.11 -22.65 16.55
CA GLY A 433 6.88 -22.84 17.33
C GLY A 433 6.06 -24.11 17.02
N PRO A 434 4.79 -24.18 17.46
CA PRO A 434 3.98 -25.41 17.47
C PRO A 434 3.69 -25.99 16.08
N SER A 435 3.74 -25.15 15.05
CA SER A 435 3.52 -25.53 13.65
C SER A 435 4.61 -26.46 13.10
N SER A 436 5.81 -26.47 13.69
CA SER A 436 6.89 -27.38 13.29
C SER A 436 6.55 -28.86 13.52
N ILE A 437 5.63 -29.17 14.44
CA ILE A 437 5.17 -30.54 14.70
C ILE A 437 4.55 -31.17 13.43
N PHE A 438 3.93 -30.35 12.56
CA PHE A 438 3.40 -30.85 11.30
C PHE A 438 4.49 -31.34 10.35
N LEU A 439 5.74 -30.91 10.51
CA LEU A 439 6.87 -31.39 9.71
C LEU A 439 7.39 -32.74 10.19
N GLN A 440 7.12 -33.15 11.43
CA GLN A 440 7.54 -34.45 11.96
C GLN A 440 6.84 -35.63 11.28
N VAL A 441 5.69 -35.39 10.63
CA VAL A 441 4.98 -36.41 9.83
C VAL A 441 5.43 -36.41 8.37
N ALA A 442 6.42 -35.61 8.00
CA ALA A 442 6.92 -35.55 6.64
C ALA A 442 7.62 -36.86 6.25
N GLU A 443 7.27 -37.39 5.09
CA GLU A 443 7.88 -38.59 4.54
C GLU A 443 8.46 -38.28 3.16
N TYR A 444 9.77 -38.28 3.00
CA TYR A 444 10.36 -38.17 1.68
C TYR A 444 10.52 -39.56 1.05
N LYS A 445 9.84 -39.79 -0.08
CA LYS A 445 10.04 -40.98 -0.92
C LYS A 445 10.49 -40.54 -2.31
N GLU A 446 11.70 -40.94 -2.67
CA GLU A 446 12.25 -40.73 -4.00
C GLU A 446 11.62 -41.76 -4.95
N SER A 447 10.43 -41.46 -5.50
CA SER A 447 9.77 -42.38 -6.43
C SER A 447 9.15 -41.65 -7.62
N THR A 448 9.39 -42.19 -8.82
CA THR A 448 8.85 -41.73 -10.11
C THR A 448 7.42 -42.21 -10.37
N LYS A 449 6.75 -42.80 -9.37
CA LYS A 449 5.46 -43.48 -9.49
C LYS A 449 4.42 -42.90 -8.53
N TYR A 450 4.30 -41.58 -8.48
CA TYR A 450 3.11 -40.98 -7.89
C TYR A 450 1.97 -41.09 -8.91
N GLY A 451 0.88 -41.75 -8.52
CA GLY A 451 -0.38 -41.65 -9.24
C GLY A 451 -0.95 -40.23 -9.16
N SER A 452 -2.22 -40.05 -9.54
CA SER A 452 -2.90 -38.74 -9.48
C SER A 452 -3.08 -38.15 -8.07
N PHE A 453 -2.67 -38.87 -7.02
CA PHE A 453 -2.79 -38.46 -5.62
C PHE A 453 -1.43 -38.50 -4.92
N MET A 454 -1.04 -37.38 -4.30
CA MET A 454 0.14 -37.27 -3.45
C MET A 454 -0.31 -37.07 -1.99
N PRO A 455 0.09 -37.94 -1.04
CA PRO A 455 -0.20 -37.75 0.37
C PRO A 455 0.37 -36.44 0.92
N LEU A 456 -0.25 -35.91 1.99
CA LEU A 456 0.23 -34.70 2.66
C LEU A 456 1.65 -34.88 3.22
N SER A 457 1.95 -36.01 3.85
CA SER A 457 3.29 -36.34 4.36
C SER A 457 4.37 -36.27 3.28
N ASN A 458 4.07 -36.77 2.07
CA ASN A 458 4.98 -36.68 0.92
C ASN A 458 5.17 -35.26 0.42
N SER A 459 4.10 -34.46 0.42
CA SER A 459 4.16 -33.06 0.03
C SER A 459 5.02 -32.24 1.00
N LEU A 460 4.89 -32.50 2.31
CA LEU A 460 5.72 -31.90 3.34
C LEU A 460 7.18 -32.36 3.25
N GLY A 461 7.42 -33.64 2.94
CA GLY A 461 8.76 -34.17 2.70
C GLY A 461 9.44 -33.49 1.50
N LEU A 462 8.71 -33.24 0.42
CA LEU A 462 9.21 -32.47 -0.72
C LEU A 462 9.55 -31.03 -0.31
N ILE A 463 8.66 -30.36 0.42
CA ILE A 463 8.92 -29.01 0.93
C ILE A 463 10.22 -28.96 1.74
N LEU A 464 10.40 -29.88 2.69
CA LEU A 464 11.61 -29.93 3.52
C LEU A 464 12.86 -30.12 2.67
N MET A 465 12.85 -31.08 1.74
CA MET A 465 13.98 -31.32 0.85
C MET A 465 14.34 -30.09 0.00
N GLN A 466 13.32 -29.38 -0.50
CA GLN A 466 13.51 -28.19 -1.31
C GLN A 466 14.01 -27.00 -0.49
N LEU A 467 13.50 -26.82 0.73
CA LEU A 467 14.02 -25.82 1.66
C LEU A 467 15.49 -26.11 2.00
N HIS A 468 15.84 -27.35 2.37
CA HIS A 468 17.24 -27.74 2.62
C HIS A 468 18.14 -27.46 1.42
N THR A 469 17.70 -27.87 0.22
CA THR A 469 18.47 -27.69 -1.02
C THR A 469 18.81 -26.22 -1.27
N GLY A 470 17.81 -25.34 -1.22
CA GLY A 470 18.05 -23.93 -1.49
C GLY A 470 18.76 -23.18 -0.35
N ILE A 471 18.54 -23.57 0.92
CA ILE A 471 19.28 -22.97 2.05
C ILE A 471 20.77 -23.33 1.97
N LEU A 472 21.10 -24.61 1.71
CA LEU A 472 22.50 -25.04 1.53
C LEU A 472 23.16 -24.37 0.32
N HIS A 473 22.42 -24.23 -0.78
CA HIS A 473 22.88 -23.48 -1.95
C HIS A 473 23.26 -22.04 -1.60
N LEU A 474 22.43 -21.34 -0.81
CA LEU A 474 22.70 -19.98 -0.39
C LEU A 474 23.85 -19.86 0.60
N ILE A 475 23.98 -20.78 1.55
CA ILE A 475 25.12 -20.80 2.49
C ILE A 475 26.44 -20.97 1.72
N HIS A 476 26.43 -21.75 0.64
CA HIS A 476 27.62 -21.97 -0.19
C HIS A 476 27.96 -20.78 -1.10
N SER A 477 26.96 -20.05 -1.59
CA SER A 477 27.13 -19.03 -2.63
C SER A 477 27.13 -17.59 -2.12
N ASP A 478 26.54 -17.31 -0.96
CA ASP A 478 26.36 -15.96 -0.44
C ASP A 478 27.46 -15.55 0.55
N ASN A 479 27.84 -14.27 0.54
CA ASN A 479 28.90 -13.71 1.38
C ASN A 479 28.38 -12.67 2.40
N HIS A 480 27.07 -12.39 2.43
CA HIS A 480 26.51 -11.38 3.32
C HIS A 480 26.27 -11.95 4.73
N GLY A 481 27.07 -11.52 5.70
CA GLY A 481 27.02 -12.02 7.08
C GLY A 481 25.63 -11.99 7.75
N ARG A 482 24.86 -10.90 7.57
CA ARG A 482 23.49 -10.81 8.14
C ARG A 482 22.55 -11.87 7.56
N LEU A 483 22.66 -12.17 6.27
CA LEU A 483 21.85 -13.20 5.62
C LEU A 483 22.31 -14.59 6.04
N LEU A 484 23.63 -14.85 6.08
CA LEU A 484 24.19 -16.12 6.54
C LEU A 484 23.73 -16.48 7.95
N ILE A 485 23.69 -15.53 8.89
CA ILE A 485 23.16 -15.76 10.25
C ILE A 485 21.72 -16.27 10.20
N GLN A 486 20.86 -15.65 9.38
CA GLN A 486 19.47 -16.09 9.23
C GLN A 486 19.37 -17.46 8.55
N LEU A 487 20.20 -17.73 7.54
CA LEU A 487 20.23 -19.03 6.87
C LEU A 487 20.64 -20.16 7.83
N PHE A 488 21.65 -19.93 8.69
CA PHE A 488 22.02 -20.89 9.74
C PHE A 488 20.90 -21.08 10.77
N LYS A 489 20.19 -20.02 11.14
CA LYS A 489 19.01 -20.13 12.02
C LYS A 489 17.93 -21.01 11.40
N ILE A 490 17.58 -20.79 10.13
CA ILE A 490 16.59 -21.61 9.41
C ILE A 490 17.07 -23.06 9.32
N LEU A 491 18.35 -23.28 8.99
CA LEU A 491 18.91 -24.62 8.88
C LEU A 491 18.80 -25.38 10.21
N LEU A 492 19.08 -24.73 11.34
CA LEU A 492 18.93 -25.32 12.66
C LEU A 492 17.47 -25.71 12.95
N LEU A 493 16.52 -24.81 12.63
CA LEU A 493 15.08 -25.08 12.78
C LEU A 493 14.63 -26.26 11.90
N LEU A 494 15.08 -26.32 10.64
CA LEU A 494 14.77 -27.41 9.73
C LEU A 494 15.29 -28.75 10.28
N ILE A 495 16.54 -28.82 10.73
CA ILE A 495 17.13 -30.03 11.33
C ILE A 495 16.35 -30.47 12.56
N SER A 496 15.87 -29.53 13.39
CA SER A 496 15.07 -29.86 14.57
C SER A 496 13.63 -30.31 14.25
N SER A 497 13.14 -29.98 13.06
CA SER A 497 11.76 -30.26 12.61
C SER A 497 11.66 -31.51 11.71
N THR A 498 12.80 -32.02 11.23
CA THR A 498 12.88 -33.23 10.42
C THR A 498 12.95 -34.50 11.29
N PRO A 499 12.14 -35.53 11.03
CA PRO A 499 12.18 -36.80 11.75
C PRO A 499 13.43 -37.65 11.49
#